data_AF-A0A8J6JQG3-F1
#
_entry.id   AF-A0A8J6JQG3-F1
#
_cell.length_a   1.000
_cell.length_b   1.000
_cell.length_c   1.000
_cell.angle_alpha   90.00
_cell.angle_beta   90.00
_cell.angle_gamma   90.00
#
_symmetry.space_group_name_H-M   'P 1'
#
loop_
_entity.id
_entity.type
_entity.pdbx_description
1 polymer ?
#
loop_
_entity_poly.entity_id
_entity_poly.type
_entity_poly.pdbx_seq_one_letter_code
_entity_poly.pdbx_strand_id
1 'polypeptide(L)'
;MATKPRRRPRVTGESWAAVGTSRGAAGGKASLKRSHALGRSWRSPLAWGVFALILAVPAVYFLWAYPTGEGMEVLASQHETLQHKFYPVPCSQDYGNHKQFTGCTPLKCGRAVTDAVITHQEAKRMLRIAEAGLSLGGSDGGASILDLHSGALSMGKKFVNIYGYYGEEMKEILTEEDFQLYRNVKRRIQQEIATTFDLDANSLYLTKPTFFSRMNSSEAKTAHDEYWHPHIDKVTYGSFDYTSLLYLSDYSRDFGGGRFIFIDEKTNSTLEPRLAGHP
;
A
#
# COMPACT_ATOMS: atom_id res chain seq x y z
N MET A 1 49.96 10.88 0.54
CA MET A 1 50.56 9.53 0.47
C MET A 1 49.76 8.72 -0.53
N ALA A 2 50.38 8.15 -1.56
CA ALA A 2 49.72 7.34 -2.59
C ALA A 2 50.60 6.14 -2.93
N THR A 3 50.01 4.94 -2.99
CA THR A 3 50.74 3.67 -3.15
C THR A 3 50.95 3.30 -4.60
N LYS A 4 52.17 2.84 -4.93
CA LYS A 4 52.57 2.38 -6.28
C LYS A 4 52.24 0.90 -6.52
N PRO A 5 52.12 0.45 -7.80
CA PRO A 5 51.76 -0.91 -8.17
C PRO A 5 52.95 -1.88 -8.18
N ARG A 6 52.68 -3.20 -8.23
CA ARG A 6 53.68 -4.27 -8.43
C ARG A 6 53.31 -5.23 -9.58
N ARG A 7 54.33 -5.80 -10.23
CA ARG A 7 54.27 -6.64 -11.45
C ARG A 7 54.46 -8.14 -11.13
N ARG A 8 53.90 -9.04 -11.99
CA ARG A 8 54.42 -10.31 -12.61
C ARG A 8 55.24 -11.33 -11.75
N PRO A 9 55.41 -12.66 -12.09
CA PRO A 9 55.43 -13.36 -13.41
C PRO A 9 54.56 -14.66 -13.50
N ARG A 10 54.24 -15.27 -14.68
CA ARG A 10 54.96 -16.26 -15.56
C ARG A 10 55.32 -17.60 -14.82
N VAL A 11 54.92 -18.81 -15.28
CA VAL A 11 55.63 -19.75 -16.21
C VAL A 11 54.83 -21.10 -16.31
N THR A 12 54.27 -21.49 -17.47
CA THR A 12 54.54 -22.69 -18.38
C THR A 12 54.07 -24.10 -17.99
N GLY A 13 53.79 -24.94 -19.02
CA GLY A 13 53.54 -26.41 -18.99
C GLY A 13 52.35 -26.81 -19.89
N GLU A 14 52.52 -27.04 -21.20
CA GLU A 14 52.79 -28.34 -21.87
C GLU A 14 51.54 -29.26 -21.95
N SER A 15 50.87 -29.35 -23.12
CA SER A 15 51.01 -30.38 -24.20
C SER A 15 50.39 -31.74 -23.81
N TRP A 16 49.73 -32.55 -24.64
CA TRP A 16 49.59 -32.73 -26.10
C TRP A 16 48.08 -32.91 -26.45
N ALA A 17 47.55 -33.13 -27.66
CA ALA A 17 48.03 -33.29 -29.05
C ALA A 17 47.00 -32.56 -30.00
N ALA A 18 47.08 -32.37 -31.32
CA ALA A 18 47.43 -33.19 -32.51
C ALA A 18 46.38 -34.29 -32.83
N VAL A 19 45.81 -34.48 -34.04
CA VAL A 19 45.98 -33.96 -35.43
C VAL A 19 44.55 -33.97 -36.06
N GLY A 20 44.04 -32.99 -36.81
CA GLY A 20 44.45 -32.51 -38.15
C GLY A 20 43.35 -32.87 -39.17
N THR A 21 42.62 -31.89 -39.69
CA THR A 21 42.76 -31.38 -41.08
C THR A 21 42.63 -32.41 -42.21
N SER A 22 41.53 -32.35 -42.96
CA SER A 22 41.60 -31.88 -44.36
C SER A 22 40.20 -31.55 -44.92
N ARG A 23 40.11 -30.45 -45.68
CA ARG A 23 39.06 -30.24 -46.69
C ARG A 23 39.71 -30.51 -48.04
N GLY A 24 39.14 -31.42 -48.83
CA GLY A 24 39.53 -31.66 -50.22
C GLY A 24 38.28 -31.72 -51.09
N ALA A 25 38.27 -30.96 -52.18
CA ALA A 25 37.15 -30.93 -53.13
C ALA A 25 37.47 -31.80 -54.36
N ALA A 26 36.48 -32.52 -54.89
CA ALA A 26 36.48 -33.01 -56.27
C ALA A 26 35.06 -33.36 -56.74
N GLY A 27 34.77 -33.07 -58.01
CA GLY A 27 33.44 -33.13 -58.59
C GLY A 27 32.89 -34.53 -58.94
N GLY A 28 31.62 -34.52 -59.36
CA GLY A 28 30.92 -35.67 -59.95
C GLY A 28 29.57 -35.22 -60.53
N LYS A 29 29.37 -35.35 -61.84
CA LYS A 29 28.07 -35.12 -62.49
C LYS A 29 27.23 -36.40 -62.43
N ALA A 30 25.98 -36.30 -62.02
CA ALA A 30 24.92 -37.27 -62.34
C ALA A 30 23.60 -36.52 -62.57
N SER A 31 22.79 -36.99 -63.52
CA SER A 31 21.55 -36.33 -63.99
C SER A 31 20.30 -37.09 -63.52
N LEU A 32 19.12 -36.47 -63.73
CA LEU A 32 17.74 -36.99 -63.57
C LEU A 32 17.27 -37.17 -62.11
N LYS A 33 16.22 -36.49 -61.62
CA LYS A 33 14.86 -36.33 -62.20
C LYS A 33 14.14 -35.05 -61.71
N ARG A 34 13.13 -34.61 -62.48
CA ARG A 34 12.14 -33.59 -62.07
C ARG A 34 11.38 -34.01 -60.80
N SER A 35 11.11 -33.06 -59.91
CA SER A 35 9.87 -33.05 -59.11
C SER A 35 9.46 -31.62 -58.76
N HIS A 36 8.16 -31.44 -58.56
CA HIS A 36 7.41 -30.19 -58.68
C HIS A 36 7.73 -29.11 -57.63
N ALA A 37 7.43 -27.87 -58.00
CA ALA A 37 7.45 -26.72 -57.10
C ALA A 37 6.50 -26.90 -55.91
N LEU A 38 6.94 -26.47 -54.72
CA LEU A 38 6.05 -26.09 -53.63
C LEU A 38 6.57 -24.85 -52.90
N GLY A 39 6.59 -23.72 -53.61
CA GLY A 39 6.67 -22.40 -53.00
C GLY A 39 5.40 -22.10 -52.22
N ARG A 40 5.25 -22.71 -51.03
CA ARG A 40 4.07 -22.52 -50.18
C ARG A 40 4.09 -21.13 -49.56
N SER A 41 3.43 -20.19 -50.24
CA SER A 41 3.27 -18.80 -49.79
C SER A 41 2.88 -18.72 -48.32
N TRP A 42 3.67 -18.00 -47.53
CA TRP A 42 3.52 -17.85 -46.07
C TRP A 42 2.29 -17.00 -45.66
N ARG A 43 1.40 -16.70 -46.61
CA ARG A 43 0.24 -15.80 -46.47
C ARG A 43 -1.12 -16.53 -46.47
N SER A 44 -1.15 -17.84 -46.19
CA SER A 44 -2.44 -18.54 -46.03
C SER A 44 -3.11 -18.13 -44.71
N PRO A 45 -4.38 -17.66 -44.69
CA PRO A 45 -5.06 -17.23 -43.47
C PRO A 45 -5.21 -18.38 -42.45
N LEU A 46 -5.29 -19.62 -42.91
CA LEU A 46 -5.24 -20.83 -42.07
C LEU A 46 -3.97 -20.91 -41.20
N ALA A 47 -2.80 -20.56 -41.73
CA ALA A 47 -1.56 -20.59 -40.94
C ALA A 47 -1.55 -19.50 -39.86
N TRP A 48 -2.13 -18.32 -40.16
CA TRP A 48 -2.30 -17.24 -39.19
C TRP A 48 -3.31 -17.60 -38.11
N GLY A 49 -4.44 -18.25 -38.45
CA GLY A 49 -5.42 -18.73 -37.49
C GLY A 49 -4.85 -19.81 -36.55
N VAL A 50 -4.06 -20.75 -37.07
CA VAL A 50 -3.37 -21.76 -36.26
C VAL A 50 -2.32 -21.11 -35.35
N PHE A 51 -1.54 -20.15 -35.84
CA PHE A 51 -0.55 -19.44 -35.01
C PHE A 51 -1.21 -18.59 -33.92
N ALA A 52 -2.34 -17.95 -34.22
CA ALA A 52 -3.13 -17.21 -33.24
C ALA A 52 -3.69 -18.13 -32.15
N LEU A 53 -4.20 -19.32 -32.49
CA LEU A 53 -4.63 -20.33 -31.51
C LEU A 53 -3.46 -20.82 -30.64
N ILE A 54 -2.30 -21.08 -31.24
CA ILE A 54 -1.08 -21.51 -30.52
C ILE A 54 -0.55 -20.45 -29.56
N LEU A 55 -0.82 -19.15 -29.79
CA LEU A 55 -0.49 -18.08 -28.84
C LEU A 55 -1.62 -17.80 -27.83
N ALA A 56 -2.88 -17.89 -28.25
CA ALA A 56 -4.03 -17.64 -27.39
C ALA A 56 -4.19 -18.68 -26.28
N VAL A 57 -3.96 -19.96 -26.56
CA VAL A 57 -4.12 -21.03 -25.55
C VAL A 57 -3.09 -20.89 -24.41
N PRO A 58 -1.78 -20.69 -24.66
CA PRO A 58 -0.81 -20.38 -23.60
C PRO A 58 -1.09 -19.05 -22.91
N ALA A 59 -1.56 -18.02 -23.62
CA ALA A 59 -1.89 -16.73 -23.00
C ALA A 59 -3.08 -16.84 -22.03
N VAL A 60 -4.16 -17.52 -22.43
CA VAL A 60 -5.31 -17.81 -21.56
C VAL A 60 -4.91 -18.72 -20.41
N TYR A 61 -4.08 -19.73 -20.65
CA TYR A 61 -3.54 -20.59 -19.59
C TYR A 61 -2.65 -19.79 -18.61
N PHE A 62 -1.80 -18.88 -19.09
CA PHE A 62 -1.01 -17.99 -18.22
C PHE A 62 -1.90 -17.05 -17.42
N LEU A 63 -2.90 -16.42 -18.04
CA LEU A 63 -3.85 -15.53 -17.35
C LEU A 63 -4.70 -16.27 -16.28
N TRP A 64 -4.96 -17.56 -16.48
CA TRP A 64 -5.69 -18.40 -15.54
C TRP A 64 -4.79 -19.01 -14.44
N ALA A 65 -3.58 -19.44 -14.78
CA ALA A 65 -2.62 -20.05 -13.86
C ALA A 65 -1.84 -19.02 -13.02
N TYR A 66 -1.71 -17.78 -13.51
CA TYR A 66 -1.13 -16.64 -12.81
C TYR A 66 -2.17 -15.51 -12.71
N PRO A 67 -3.21 -15.67 -11.87
CA PRO A 67 -4.09 -14.55 -11.54
C PRO A 67 -3.25 -13.39 -11.00
N THR A 68 -3.40 -12.21 -11.58
CA THR A 68 -2.57 -11.03 -11.26
C THR A 68 -2.92 -10.37 -9.92
N GLY A 69 -3.88 -10.93 -9.18
CA GLY A 69 -4.16 -10.55 -7.81
C GLY A 69 -3.37 -11.43 -6.85
N GLU A 70 -2.62 -10.81 -5.94
CA GLU A 70 -2.33 -11.42 -4.65
C GLU A 70 -3.66 -11.93 -4.07
N GLY A 71 -3.70 -13.18 -3.59
CA GLY A 71 -4.94 -13.89 -3.23
C GLY A 71 -5.64 -13.40 -1.95
N MET A 72 -5.75 -12.08 -1.78
CA MET A 72 -6.41 -11.39 -0.69
C MET A 72 -7.80 -10.92 -1.12
N GLU A 73 -8.77 -11.02 -0.22
CA GLU A 73 -10.12 -10.52 -0.45
C GLU A 73 -10.14 -8.99 -0.37
N VAL A 74 -10.57 -8.29 -1.43
CA VAL A 74 -10.76 -6.83 -1.40
C VAL A 74 -12.12 -6.55 -0.77
N LEU A 75 -12.14 -6.05 0.47
CA LEU A 75 -13.36 -5.71 1.19
C LEU A 75 -13.98 -4.42 0.63
N ALA A 76 -13.16 -3.42 0.38
CA ALA A 76 -13.58 -2.16 -0.22
C ALA A 76 -12.59 -1.76 -1.32
N SER A 77 -13.09 -1.65 -2.54
CA SER A 77 -12.32 -1.18 -3.70
C SER A 77 -12.46 0.33 -3.91
N GLN A 78 -11.43 0.94 -4.52
CA GLN A 78 -11.45 2.33 -5.00
C GLN A 78 -12.62 2.60 -5.97
N HIS A 79 -13.09 1.56 -6.68
CA HIS A 79 -14.13 1.65 -7.71
C HIS A 79 -15.56 1.45 -7.20
N GLU A 80 -15.78 1.10 -5.93
CA GLU A 80 -17.12 1.03 -5.33
C GLU A 80 -17.36 2.21 -4.39
N THR A 81 -18.63 2.54 -4.13
CA THR A 81 -19.01 3.50 -3.10
C THR A 81 -19.88 2.85 -2.04
N LEU A 82 -19.52 3.09 -0.79
CA LEU A 82 -20.08 2.42 0.37
C LEU A 82 -20.77 3.43 1.27
N GLN A 83 -22.11 3.38 1.34
CA GLN A 83 -22.85 4.16 2.34
C GLN A 83 -22.52 3.67 3.74
N HIS A 84 -22.60 2.35 3.97
CA HIS A 84 -22.10 1.66 5.15
C HIS A 84 -22.00 0.16 4.82
N LYS A 85 -20.87 -0.49 5.16
CA LYS A 85 -20.64 -1.93 4.95
C LYS A 85 -19.93 -2.50 6.18
N PHE A 86 -20.62 -3.39 6.91
CA PHE A 86 -20.12 -4.02 8.14
C PHE A 86 -19.78 -5.49 7.90
N TYR A 87 -18.62 -5.91 8.41
CA TYR A 87 -18.12 -7.29 8.37
C TYR A 87 -18.04 -7.80 9.81
N PRO A 88 -18.92 -8.72 10.24
CA PRO A 88 -18.78 -9.34 11.56
C PRO A 88 -17.51 -10.21 11.58
N VAL A 89 -16.72 -10.09 12.64
CA VAL A 89 -15.58 -10.98 12.90
C VAL A 89 -15.71 -11.58 14.30
N PRO A 90 -15.20 -12.80 14.55
CA PRO A 90 -15.15 -13.34 15.91
C PRO A 90 -14.38 -12.39 16.83
N CYS A 91 -14.92 -12.12 18.02
CA CYS A 91 -14.16 -11.43 19.07
C CYS A 91 -12.99 -12.31 19.54
N SER A 92 -11.85 -11.70 19.84
CA SER A 92 -10.70 -12.44 20.36
C SER A 92 -11.01 -13.04 21.73
N GLN A 93 -10.60 -14.28 21.95
CA GLN A 93 -10.90 -15.03 23.18
C GLN A 93 -10.25 -14.41 24.43
N ASP A 94 -9.10 -13.76 24.25
CA ASP A 94 -8.36 -13.07 25.31
C ASP A 94 -8.86 -11.65 25.59
N TYR A 95 -9.80 -11.11 24.80
CA TYR A 95 -10.26 -9.73 24.93
C TYR A 95 -10.87 -9.44 26.32
N GLY A 96 -11.50 -10.45 26.93
CA GLY A 96 -12.03 -10.40 28.30
C GLY A 96 -10.98 -10.16 29.39
N ASN A 97 -9.69 -10.36 29.10
CA ASN A 97 -8.59 -10.08 30.04
C ASN A 97 -8.23 -8.58 30.11
N HIS A 98 -8.73 -7.76 29.18
CA HIS A 98 -8.51 -6.32 29.22
C HIS A 98 -9.51 -5.60 30.15
N LYS A 99 -9.12 -4.40 30.61
CA LYS A 99 -10.02 -3.54 31.38
C LYS A 99 -11.25 -3.18 30.55
N GLN A 100 -12.41 -3.50 31.09
CA GLN A 100 -13.72 -3.18 30.51
C GLN A 100 -14.24 -1.84 31.04
N PHE A 101 -15.02 -1.15 30.21
CA PHE A 101 -15.62 0.15 30.47
C PHE A 101 -17.10 0.09 30.06
N THR A 102 -18.00 0.24 31.04
CA THR A 102 -19.45 0.22 30.84
C THR A 102 -19.87 1.23 29.76
N GLY A 103 -20.60 0.77 28.75
CA GLY A 103 -21.06 1.59 27.61
C GLY A 103 -20.04 1.82 26.48
N CYS A 104 -18.75 1.51 26.71
CA CYS A 104 -17.69 1.68 25.70
C CYS A 104 -17.21 0.33 25.13
N THR A 105 -16.98 -0.66 25.99
CA THR A 105 -16.41 -1.95 25.57
C THR A 105 -17.35 -2.69 24.60
N PRO A 106 -16.84 -3.19 23.45
CA PRO A 106 -17.66 -3.77 22.39
C PRO A 106 -18.39 -5.02 22.84
N LEU A 107 -19.69 -5.07 22.51
CA LEU A 107 -20.55 -6.25 22.67
C LEU A 107 -20.57 -7.13 21.40
N LYS A 108 -20.14 -6.56 20.26
CA LYS A 108 -19.96 -7.24 18.97
C LYS A 108 -18.65 -6.80 18.34
N CYS A 109 -17.96 -7.70 17.64
CA CYS A 109 -16.71 -7.39 16.94
C CYS A 109 -16.94 -7.40 15.43
N GLY A 110 -16.23 -6.51 14.73
CA GLY A 110 -16.38 -6.36 13.30
C GLY A 110 -15.51 -5.26 12.72
N ARG A 111 -15.60 -5.10 11.41
CA ARG A 111 -14.95 -4.05 10.60
C ARG A 111 -16.05 -3.27 9.91
N ALA A 112 -15.88 -1.96 9.76
CA ALA A 112 -16.83 -1.13 9.02
C ALA A 112 -16.11 -0.26 8.00
N VAL A 113 -16.76 -0.03 6.87
CA VAL A 113 -16.28 0.88 5.82
C VAL A 113 -17.45 1.75 5.35
N THR A 114 -17.21 3.05 5.23
CA THR A 114 -18.20 4.03 4.78
C THR A 114 -17.51 5.25 4.16
N ASP A 115 -18.05 5.73 3.05
CA ASP A 115 -17.71 7.00 2.39
C ASP A 115 -18.54 8.17 2.94
N ALA A 116 -19.52 7.93 3.81
CA ALA A 116 -20.58 8.88 4.16
C ALA A 116 -20.28 9.82 5.35
N VAL A 117 -19.19 9.56 6.11
CA VAL A 117 -18.87 10.30 7.35
C VAL A 117 -18.58 11.79 7.10
N ILE A 118 -17.95 12.12 5.97
CA ILE A 118 -17.63 13.48 5.55
C ILE A 118 -17.87 13.68 4.06
N THR A 119 -18.12 14.91 3.63
CA THR A 119 -18.23 15.24 2.20
C THR A 119 -16.86 15.31 1.52
N HIS A 120 -16.83 15.15 0.19
CA HIS A 120 -15.59 15.25 -0.60
C HIS A 120 -14.92 16.63 -0.49
N GLN A 121 -15.71 17.70 -0.31
CA GLN A 121 -15.18 19.05 -0.06
C GLN A 121 -14.52 19.16 1.32
N GLU A 122 -15.11 18.55 2.35
CA GLU A 122 -14.52 18.48 3.68
C GLU A 122 -13.24 17.63 3.70
N ALA A 123 -13.22 16.50 2.98
CA ALA A 123 -12.03 15.66 2.88
C ALA A 123 -10.87 16.40 2.20
N LYS A 124 -11.12 17.12 1.10
CA LYS A 124 -10.13 18.01 0.47
C LYS A 124 -9.64 19.12 1.40
N ARG A 125 -10.52 19.65 2.27
CA ARG A 125 -10.12 20.65 3.27
C ARG A 125 -9.30 20.03 4.40
N MET A 126 -9.65 18.84 4.88
CA MET A 126 -8.86 18.06 5.84
C MET A 126 -7.48 17.69 5.29
N LEU A 127 -7.36 17.36 4.00
CA LEU A 127 -6.07 17.16 3.33
C LEU A 127 -5.21 18.43 3.39
N ARG A 128 -5.77 19.59 3.01
CA ARG A 128 -5.05 20.88 3.08
C ARG A 128 -4.60 21.23 4.50
N ILE A 129 -5.41 20.93 5.52
CA ILE A 129 -5.06 21.12 6.93
C ILE A 129 -3.85 20.25 7.30
N ALA A 130 -3.84 18.99 6.87
CA ALA A 130 -2.72 18.08 7.09
C ALA A 130 -1.46 18.55 6.34
N GLU A 131 -1.58 18.93 5.07
CA GLU A 131 -0.49 19.44 4.23
C GLU A 131 0.14 20.71 4.81
N ALA A 132 -0.67 21.67 5.26
CA ALA A 132 -0.22 22.92 5.85
C ALA A 132 0.53 22.69 7.17
N GLY A 133 -0.02 21.92 8.11
CA GLY A 133 0.70 21.61 9.34
C GLY A 133 1.97 20.76 9.11
N LEU A 134 1.96 19.91 8.08
CA LEU A 134 3.11 19.10 7.63
C LEU A 134 4.04 19.84 6.62
N SER A 135 3.86 21.14 6.39
CA SER A 135 4.86 21.98 5.71
C SER A 135 5.80 22.67 6.69
N LEU A 136 5.42 22.78 7.97
CA LEU A 136 6.26 23.29 9.06
C LEU A 136 7.27 22.25 9.58
N GLY A 137 7.25 21.02 9.07
CA GLY A 137 8.12 19.94 9.52
C GLY A 137 8.01 18.66 8.67
N GLY A 138 8.60 17.58 9.15
CA GLY A 138 8.64 16.28 8.48
C GLY A 138 9.63 15.34 9.15
N SER A 139 9.49 14.04 8.91
CA SER A 139 10.51 13.05 9.29
C SER A 139 11.69 13.05 8.31
N ASP A 140 12.86 12.61 8.79
CA ASP A 140 13.99 12.20 7.92
C ASP A 140 13.68 10.92 7.12
N GLY A 141 12.67 10.15 7.54
CA GLY A 141 12.24 8.90 6.94
C GLY A 141 10.86 8.95 6.28
N GLY A 142 10.32 7.76 5.99
CA GLY A 142 9.11 7.58 5.20
C GLY A 142 7.81 8.12 5.81
N ALA A 143 7.69 8.26 7.14
CA ALA A 143 6.43 8.64 7.78
C ALA A 143 6.54 9.92 8.61
N SER A 144 5.71 10.92 8.29
CA SER A 144 5.56 12.16 9.07
C SER A 144 4.23 12.18 9.80
N ILE A 145 4.20 12.66 11.04
CA ILE A 145 3.04 12.71 11.92
C ILE A 145 2.76 14.15 12.38
N LEU A 146 1.48 14.52 12.42
CA LEU A 146 0.96 15.78 12.95
C LEU A 146 -0.27 15.51 13.84
N ASP A 147 -0.14 15.73 15.14
CA ASP A 147 -1.23 15.68 16.13
C ASP A 147 -1.63 17.10 16.52
N LEU A 148 -2.72 17.62 15.94
CA LEU A 148 -3.27 18.94 16.28
C LEU A 148 -3.85 19.02 17.71
N HIS A 149 -4.05 17.91 18.42
CA HIS A 149 -4.55 17.92 19.79
C HIS A 149 -3.44 17.98 20.85
N SER A 150 -2.31 17.30 20.64
CA SER A 150 -1.12 17.44 21.51
C SER A 150 -0.12 18.51 21.04
N GLY A 151 -0.22 18.91 19.77
CA GLY A 151 0.75 19.76 19.09
C GLY A 151 1.99 19.01 18.59
N ALA A 152 2.04 17.68 18.66
CA ALA A 152 3.21 16.93 18.22
C ALA A 152 3.35 16.95 16.69
N LEU A 153 4.52 17.39 16.20
CA LEU A 153 4.91 17.40 14.78
C LEU A 153 6.26 16.69 14.60
N SER A 154 6.37 15.80 13.60
CA SER A 154 7.65 15.20 13.21
C SER A 154 8.65 16.26 12.73
N MET A 155 9.89 16.18 13.21
CA MET A 155 10.98 17.09 12.87
C MET A 155 12.31 16.33 12.84
N GLY A 156 12.71 15.86 11.65
CA GLY A 156 13.82 14.93 11.46
C GLY A 156 13.55 13.61 12.18
N LYS A 157 14.35 13.29 13.20
CA LYS A 157 14.22 12.03 13.99
C LYS A 157 13.48 12.18 15.32
N LYS A 158 12.80 13.30 15.55
CA LYS A 158 12.15 13.64 16.83
C LYS A 158 10.80 14.30 16.62
N PHE A 159 10.08 14.51 17.71
CA PHE A 159 8.86 15.34 17.74
C PHE A 159 9.15 16.71 18.35
N VAL A 160 8.45 17.73 17.86
CA VAL A 160 8.43 19.10 18.41
C VAL A 160 6.99 19.52 18.70
N ASN A 161 6.79 20.51 19.57
CA ASN A 161 5.47 21.08 19.82
C ASN A 161 5.20 22.25 18.86
N ILE A 162 4.31 22.04 17.88
CA ILE A 162 4.00 23.01 16.82
C ILE A 162 3.49 24.35 17.36
N TYR A 163 2.72 24.34 18.46
CA TYR A 163 2.21 25.57 19.09
C TYR A 163 3.30 26.36 19.83
N GLY A 164 4.29 25.66 20.39
CA GLY A 164 5.44 26.29 21.06
C GLY A 164 6.49 26.84 20.10
N TYR A 165 6.71 26.18 18.96
CA TYR A 165 7.72 26.59 17.97
C TYR A 165 7.19 27.51 16.86
N TYR A 166 5.93 27.33 16.44
CA TYR A 166 5.35 27.96 15.26
C TYR A 166 4.01 28.66 15.57
N GLY A 167 3.79 29.09 16.82
CA GLY A 167 2.49 29.56 17.30
C GLY A 167 1.87 30.75 16.52
N GLU A 168 2.68 31.63 15.92
CA GLU A 168 2.18 32.70 15.06
C GLU A 168 1.99 32.23 13.60
N GLU A 169 2.98 31.56 13.01
CA GLU A 169 2.89 30.97 11.66
C GLU A 169 1.67 30.03 11.53
N MET A 170 1.36 29.27 12.59
CA MET A 170 0.17 28.41 12.68
C MET A 170 -1.15 29.15 12.50
N LYS A 171 -1.25 30.43 12.91
CA LYS A 171 -2.44 31.27 12.71
C LYS A 171 -2.56 31.78 11.28
N GLU A 172 -1.45 31.84 10.56
CA GLU A 172 -1.42 32.21 9.14
C GLU A 172 -1.77 31.01 8.25
N ILE A 173 -1.38 29.80 8.64
CA ILE A 173 -1.62 28.58 7.85
C ILE A 173 -2.89 27.79 8.19
N LEU A 174 -3.44 27.89 9.41
CA LEU A 174 -4.67 27.20 9.83
C LEU A 174 -5.66 28.20 10.46
N THR A 175 -6.90 28.17 9.96
CA THR A 175 -7.99 29.05 10.43
C THR A 175 -8.77 28.42 11.59
N GLU A 176 -9.53 29.22 12.34
CA GLU A 176 -10.44 28.67 13.35
C GLU A 176 -11.51 27.78 12.71
N GLU A 177 -11.96 28.09 11.49
CA GLU A 177 -12.87 27.25 10.71
C GLU A 177 -12.25 25.87 10.36
N ASP A 178 -10.93 25.79 10.21
CA ASP A 178 -10.21 24.52 10.02
C ASP A 178 -10.20 23.68 11.31
N PHE A 179 -9.95 24.31 12.46
CA PHE A 179 -10.06 23.66 13.77
C PHE A 179 -11.50 23.23 14.09
N GLN A 180 -12.50 24.03 13.71
CA GLN A 180 -13.92 23.65 13.80
C GLN A 180 -14.23 22.45 12.90
N LEU A 181 -13.72 22.41 11.68
CA LEU A 181 -13.88 21.26 10.80
C LEU A 181 -13.25 20.00 11.42
N TYR A 182 -11.98 20.07 11.83
CA TYR A 182 -11.27 18.96 12.47
C TYR A 182 -12.03 18.39 13.68
N ARG A 183 -12.58 19.25 14.55
CA ARG A 183 -13.45 18.84 15.67
C ARG A 183 -14.75 18.18 15.21
N ASN A 184 -15.42 18.74 14.20
CA ASN A 184 -16.67 18.19 13.64
C ASN A 184 -16.48 16.86 12.91
N VAL A 185 -15.35 16.65 12.24
CA VAL A 185 -14.99 15.36 11.62
C VAL A 185 -14.77 14.30 12.71
N LYS A 186 -13.99 14.60 13.75
CA LYS A 186 -13.76 13.68 14.88
C LYS A 186 -15.05 13.27 15.59
N ARG A 187 -15.96 14.23 15.83
CA ARG A 187 -17.29 13.96 16.41
C ARG A 187 -18.14 13.05 15.51
N ARG A 188 -18.12 13.25 14.19
CA ARG A 188 -18.85 12.38 13.25
C ARG A 188 -18.27 10.96 13.21
N ILE A 189 -16.95 10.81 13.23
CA ILE A 189 -16.29 9.49 13.34
C ILE A 189 -16.70 8.78 14.65
N GLN A 190 -16.69 9.48 15.79
CA GLN A 190 -17.17 8.96 17.08
C GLN A 190 -18.63 8.51 17.01
N GLN A 191 -19.50 9.28 16.34
CA GLN A 191 -20.91 8.94 16.14
C GLN A 191 -21.11 7.74 15.21
N GLU A 192 -20.31 7.61 14.15
CA GLU A 192 -20.33 6.44 13.25
C GLU A 192 -19.88 5.17 13.98
N ILE A 193 -18.82 5.23 14.79
CA ILE A 193 -18.39 4.09 15.63
C ILE A 193 -19.51 3.71 16.59
N ALA A 194 -20.10 4.66 17.30
CA ALA A 194 -21.20 4.39 18.24
C ALA A 194 -22.39 3.71 17.55
N THR A 195 -22.80 4.23 16.38
CA THR A 195 -23.89 3.68 15.58
C THR A 195 -23.56 2.28 15.05
N THR A 196 -22.33 2.08 14.56
CA THR A 196 -21.84 0.80 14.05
C THR A 196 -21.87 -0.29 15.11
N PHE A 197 -21.46 0.04 16.34
CA PHE A 197 -21.23 -0.92 17.43
C PHE A 197 -22.35 -0.96 18.50
N ASP A 198 -23.49 -0.31 18.25
CA ASP A 198 -24.66 -0.23 19.13
C ASP A 198 -24.35 0.38 20.52
N LEU A 199 -23.57 1.47 20.54
CA LEU A 199 -23.08 2.13 21.76
C LEU A 199 -23.75 3.50 21.96
N ASP A 200 -23.71 4.01 23.19
CA ASP A 200 -23.91 5.43 23.44
C ASP A 200 -22.64 6.21 23.06
N ALA A 201 -22.76 7.17 22.13
CA ALA A 201 -21.66 8.04 21.71
C ALA A 201 -21.06 8.85 22.87
N ASN A 202 -21.81 9.11 23.94
CA ASN A 202 -21.31 9.78 25.15
C ASN A 202 -20.44 8.86 26.03
N SER A 203 -20.51 7.54 25.82
CA SER A 203 -19.64 6.55 26.50
C SER A 203 -18.33 6.29 25.75
N LEU A 204 -18.23 6.71 24.48
CA LEU A 204 -16.98 6.67 23.73
C LEU A 204 -16.12 7.89 24.06
N TYR A 205 -14.85 7.67 24.42
CA TYR A 205 -13.89 8.74 24.69
C TYR A 205 -12.71 8.67 23.72
N LEU A 206 -12.32 9.83 23.18
CA LEU A 206 -11.16 9.90 22.30
C LEU A 206 -9.86 9.63 23.08
N THR A 207 -9.19 8.56 22.74
CA THR A 207 -7.87 8.20 23.28
C THR A 207 -6.74 8.85 22.46
N LYS A 208 -5.53 8.91 23.04
CA LYS A 208 -4.33 9.37 22.33
C LYS A 208 -3.53 8.16 21.84
N PRO A 209 -2.85 8.26 20.67
CA PRO A 209 -2.73 9.44 19.81
C PRO A 209 -3.92 9.65 18.83
N THR A 210 -4.10 10.88 18.33
CA THR A 210 -5.04 11.19 17.22
C THR A 210 -4.39 12.17 16.25
N PHE A 211 -3.96 11.69 15.08
CA PHE A 211 -3.02 12.42 14.23
C PHE A 211 -3.30 12.24 12.74
N PHE A 212 -2.80 13.17 11.94
CA PHE A 212 -2.55 12.95 10.53
C PHE A 212 -1.22 12.25 10.35
N SER A 213 -1.16 11.25 9.47
CA SER A 213 0.09 10.67 8.98
C SER A 213 0.22 10.91 7.47
N ARG A 214 1.43 11.25 7.04
CA ARG A 214 1.83 11.31 5.62
C ARG A 214 2.96 10.31 5.41
N MET A 215 2.76 9.39 4.47
CA MET A 215 3.77 8.40 4.08
C MET A 215 4.35 8.74 2.71
N ASN A 216 5.62 8.42 2.50
CA ASN A 216 6.30 8.49 1.20
C ASN A 216 7.29 7.32 1.07
N SER A 217 7.97 7.23 -0.08
CA SER A 217 8.89 6.13 -0.41
C SER A 217 10.30 6.25 0.18
N SER A 218 10.56 7.20 1.10
CA SER A 218 11.85 7.30 1.79
C SER A 218 12.02 6.15 2.76
N GLU A 219 13.24 5.60 2.84
CA GLU A 219 13.59 4.58 3.81
C GLU A 219 13.34 5.05 5.25
N ALA A 220 12.94 4.14 6.13
CA ALA A 220 12.86 4.42 7.56
C ALA A 220 14.22 4.84 8.14
N LYS A 221 14.20 5.83 9.06
CA LYS A 221 15.38 6.31 9.79
C LYS A 221 15.21 6.17 11.31
N THR A 222 14.00 5.87 11.76
CA THR A 222 13.56 5.59 13.13
C THR A 222 12.46 4.52 13.11
N ALA A 223 12.19 3.88 14.25
CA ALA A 223 11.07 2.93 14.37
C ALA A 223 9.69 3.58 14.12
N HIS A 224 9.57 4.91 14.26
CA HIS A 224 8.33 5.64 13.96
C HIS A 224 8.07 5.80 12.44
N ASP A 225 9.07 5.54 11.60
CA ASP A 225 8.91 5.50 10.14
C ASP A 225 8.42 4.12 9.64
N GLU A 226 8.46 3.09 10.48
CA GLU A 226 8.24 1.68 10.08
C GLU A 226 6.77 1.26 10.14
N TYR A 227 5.93 1.96 9.37
CA TYR A 227 4.46 1.86 9.41
C TYR A 227 3.86 0.58 8.76
N TRP A 228 4.68 -0.42 8.45
CA TRP A 228 4.25 -1.67 7.78
C TRP A 228 4.20 -2.89 8.71
N HIS A 229 4.56 -2.74 9.98
CA HIS A 229 4.60 -3.86 10.93
C HIS A 229 3.20 -4.29 11.38
N PRO A 230 2.82 -5.58 11.25
CA PRO A 230 1.57 -6.09 11.81
C PRO A 230 1.48 -5.89 13.33
N HIS A 231 0.34 -5.41 13.81
CA HIS A 231 0.09 -5.20 15.23
C HIS A 231 -1.41 -5.27 15.55
N ILE A 232 -1.73 -5.32 16.85
CA ILE A 232 -3.10 -5.26 17.38
C ILE A 232 -3.15 -4.02 18.29
N ASP A 233 -3.91 -2.99 17.93
CA ASP A 233 -3.93 -1.71 18.65
C ASP A 233 -4.25 -1.84 20.14
N LYS A 234 -5.14 -2.76 20.51
CA LYS A 234 -5.48 -3.05 21.91
C LYS A 234 -4.25 -3.53 22.70
N VAL A 235 -3.36 -4.31 22.07
CA VAL A 235 -2.11 -4.80 22.67
C VAL A 235 -1.05 -3.70 22.69
N THR A 236 -0.93 -2.93 21.60
CA THR A 236 0.06 -1.84 21.46
C THR A 236 -0.21 -0.67 22.40
N TYR A 237 -1.48 -0.25 22.54
CA TYR A 237 -1.87 0.99 23.24
C TYR A 237 -2.71 0.77 24.49
N GLY A 238 -3.26 -0.43 24.73
CA GLY A 238 -4.07 -0.82 25.90
C GLY A 238 -5.47 -0.19 26.00
N SER A 239 -5.59 1.08 25.61
CA SER A 239 -6.78 1.92 25.73
C SER A 239 -7.69 1.89 24.49
N PHE A 240 -7.25 1.29 23.38
CA PHE A 240 -7.95 1.31 22.11
C PHE A 240 -8.94 0.15 22.02
N ASP A 241 -10.21 0.43 22.28
CA ASP A 241 -11.32 -0.50 22.01
C ASP A 241 -11.79 -0.43 20.54
N TYR A 242 -11.57 0.71 19.87
CA TYR A 242 -11.87 0.95 18.46
C TYR A 242 -10.75 1.78 17.82
N THR A 243 -10.41 1.44 16.57
CA THR A 243 -9.53 2.24 15.71
C THR A 243 -10.30 2.68 14.48
N SER A 244 -10.10 3.93 14.07
CA SER A 244 -10.67 4.49 12.84
C SER A 244 -9.57 5.13 12.00
N LEU A 245 -9.64 4.91 10.69
CA LEU A 245 -8.75 5.53 9.70
C LEU A 245 -9.61 6.35 8.74
N LEU A 246 -9.23 7.61 8.56
CA LEU A 246 -9.85 8.51 7.57
C LEU A 246 -8.82 8.75 6.46
N TYR A 247 -9.07 8.19 5.27
CA TYR A 247 -8.18 8.36 4.13
C TYR A 247 -8.42 9.70 3.43
N LEU A 248 -7.32 10.40 3.16
CA LEU A 248 -7.28 11.74 2.55
C LEU A 248 -6.56 11.73 1.19
N SER A 249 -6.36 10.56 0.60
CA SER A 249 -5.71 10.36 -0.71
C SER A 249 -6.21 9.05 -1.33
N ASP A 250 -6.20 8.98 -2.66
CA ASP A 250 -6.71 7.85 -3.44
C ASP A 250 -5.62 6.85 -3.84
N TYR A 251 -5.83 5.58 -3.52
CA TYR A 251 -5.05 4.45 -4.04
C TYR A 251 -5.10 4.38 -5.57
N SER A 252 -3.97 4.00 -6.20
CA SER A 252 -3.78 3.96 -7.65
C SER A 252 -3.96 5.30 -8.40
N ARG A 253 -4.21 6.41 -7.69
CA ARG A 253 -4.27 7.76 -8.27
C ARG A 253 -3.17 8.66 -7.71
N ASP A 254 -3.11 8.77 -6.39
CA ASP A 254 -2.15 9.63 -5.68
C ASP A 254 -0.90 8.83 -5.26
N PHE A 255 -1.04 7.52 -5.02
CA PHE A 255 0.05 6.62 -4.65
C PHE A 255 -0.18 5.17 -5.09
N GLY A 256 0.91 4.41 -5.20
CA GLY A 256 0.92 2.96 -5.41
C GLY A 256 1.45 2.22 -4.17
N GLY A 257 0.88 1.05 -3.85
CA GLY A 257 1.10 0.37 -2.57
C GLY A 257 0.17 0.92 -1.47
N GLY A 258 0.57 0.79 -0.20
CA GLY A 258 -0.13 1.44 0.93
C GLY A 258 -1.57 1.00 1.21
N ARG A 259 -2.05 -0.11 0.61
CA ARG A 259 -3.34 -0.71 0.98
C ARG A 259 -3.32 -1.17 2.43
N PHE A 260 -4.44 -1.03 3.13
CA PHE A 260 -4.58 -1.58 4.47
C PHE A 260 -4.91 -3.07 4.38
N ILE A 261 -4.33 -3.89 5.26
CA ILE A 261 -4.49 -5.35 5.24
C ILE A 261 -4.87 -5.81 6.64
N PHE A 262 -6.01 -6.49 6.74
CA PHE A 262 -6.33 -7.35 7.86
C PHE A 262 -5.70 -8.72 7.64
N ILE A 263 -4.94 -9.18 8.63
CA ILE A 263 -4.33 -10.51 8.64
C ILE A 263 -5.25 -11.41 9.48
N ASP A 264 -5.82 -12.43 8.84
CA ASP A 264 -6.83 -13.32 9.41
C ASP A 264 -6.37 -14.78 9.35
N GLU A 265 -6.89 -15.63 10.23
CA GLU A 265 -6.52 -17.05 10.31
C GLU A 265 -6.70 -17.83 9.00
N LYS A 266 -7.66 -17.42 8.16
CA LYS A 266 -8.06 -18.15 6.94
C LYS A 266 -7.58 -17.48 5.66
N THR A 267 -7.78 -16.17 5.52
CA THR A 267 -7.54 -15.43 4.27
C THR A 267 -7.38 -13.96 4.61
N ASN A 268 -6.22 -13.39 4.28
CA ASN A 268 -5.99 -11.97 4.45
C ASN A 268 -6.96 -11.16 3.58
N SER A 269 -7.42 -10.04 4.11
CA SER A 269 -8.38 -9.16 3.45
C SER A 269 -7.87 -7.72 3.43
N THR A 270 -8.21 -6.96 2.41
CA THR A 270 -7.59 -5.64 2.14
C THR A 270 -8.62 -4.56 1.83
N LEU A 271 -8.26 -3.32 2.15
CA LEU A 271 -8.99 -2.11 1.81
C LEU A 271 -8.11 -1.28 0.88
N GLU A 272 -8.69 -0.76 -0.20
CA GLU A 272 -8.07 0.21 -1.09
C GLU A 272 -8.38 1.62 -0.57
N PRO A 273 -7.39 2.39 -0.07
CA PRO A 273 -7.62 3.75 0.39
C PRO A 273 -8.29 4.65 -0.65
N ARG A 274 -9.26 5.44 -0.20
CA ARG A 274 -10.01 6.38 -1.03
C ARG A 274 -10.14 7.71 -0.30
N LEU A 275 -9.98 8.83 -1.00
CA LEU A 275 -10.28 10.15 -0.48
C LEU A 275 -11.76 10.20 -0.05
N ALA A 276 -12.00 10.34 1.25
CA ALA A 276 -13.33 10.22 1.84
C ALA A 276 -14.38 11.18 1.22
N GLY A 277 -15.63 10.77 1.24
CA GLY A 277 -16.74 11.51 0.66
C GLY A 277 -16.94 11.28 -0.83
N HIS A 278 -18.20 11.18 -1.24
CA HIS A 278 -18.55 11.04 -2.66
C HIS A 278 -18.37 12.38 -3.40
N PRO A 279 -17.78 12.40 -4.62
CA PRO A 279 -17.78 13.57 -5.51
C PRO A 279 -19.18 13.88 -6.08
#